data_AF-A0A0D9YEM5-F1
#
_entry.id   AF-A0A0D9YEM5-F1
#
_cell.length_a   1.000
_cell.length_b   1.000
_cell.length_c   1.000
_cell.angle_alpha   90.00
_cell.angle_beta   90.00
_cell.angle_gamma   90.00
#
_symmetry.space_group_name_H-M   'P 1'
#
loop_
_entity.id
_entity.type
_entity.pdbx_description
1 polymer ?
#
loop_
_entity_poly.entity_id
_entity_poly.type
_entity_poly.pdbx_seq_one_letter_code
_entity_poly.pdbx_strand_id
1 'polypeptide(L)'
;MCVEKAPFPEGFLRRTKGRGLVVMSWAPQRKVLEHGAVGGFVTHCEWNSVLEALTAGVPMLAWPLYAEQRMNKVFLVEEMRLTVAVEGYDKGVVTAEEIQEKARWIMDSNGGRSESGIWQPCGR
;
A
#
# COMPACT_ATOMS: atom_id res chain seq x y z
N MET A 1 -26.22 1.37 8.35
CA MET A 1 -25.82 -0.02 8.66
C MET A 1 -24.99 0.02 9.93
N CYS A 2 -25.51 -0.57 11.00
CA CYS A 2 -24.95 -0.46 12.35
C CYS A 2 -23.61 -1.20 12.47
N VAL A 3 -22.64 -0.54 13.08
CA VAL A 3 -21.26 -1.01 13.29
C VAL A 3 -21.25 -1.87 14.54
N GLU A 4 -21.52 -3.16 14.40
CA GLU A 4 -21.18 -4.11 15.46
C GLU A 4 -19.66 -4.33 15.44
N LYS A 5 -18.96 -3.50 16.22
CA LYS A 5 -17.53 -3.56 16.59
C LYS A 5 -16.54 -3.81 15.43
N ALA A 6 -16.15 -2.74 14.75
CA ALA A 6 -14.87 -2.75 14.05
C ALA A 6 -13.71 -2.85 15.08
N PRO A 7 -12.69 -3.71 14.85
CA PRO A 7 -11.64 -4.02 15.83
C PRO A 7 -10.58 -2.91 15.90
N PHE A 8 -11.00 -1.68 16.19
CA PHE A 8 -10.09 -0.54 16.31
C PHE A 8 -9.82 -0.20 17.78
N PRO A 9 -8.59 0.29 18.10
CA PRO A 9 -8.32 0.85 19.41
C PRO A 9 -9.31 1.95 19.77
N GLU A 10 -9.64 2.08 21.05
CA GLU A 10 -10.59 3.09 21.53
C GLU A 10 -10.22 4.49 21.02
N GLY A 11 -11.20 5.20 20.47
CA GLY A 11 -11.01 6.55 19.93
C GLY A 11 -10.22 6.66 18.63
N PHE A 12 -9.86 5.56 17.96
CA PHE A 12 -9.10 5.56 16.70
C PHE A 12 -9.73 6.48 15.64
N LEU A 13 -11.01 6.26 15.31
CA LEU A 13 -11.74 7.07 14.31
C LEU A 13 -11.79 8.55 14.69
N ARG A 14 -11.85 8.87 15.99
CA ARG A 14 -11.82 10.25 16.48
C ARG A 14 -10.44 10.88 16.25
N ARG A 15 -9.35 10.15 16.55
CA ARG A 15 -7.96 10.64 16.39
C ARG A 15 -7.51 10.76 14.93
N THR A 16 -8.16 10.06 14.00
CA THR A 16 -7.84 10.08 12.57
C THR A 16 -8.80 10.96 11.74
N LYS A 17 -9.85 11.50 12.34
CA LYS A 17 -10.81 12.39 11.68
C LYS A 17 -10.08 13.55 10.97
N GLY A 18 -10.47 13.81 9.71
CA GLY A 18 -9.92 14.89 8.89
C GLY A 18 -8.60 14.56 8.17
N ARG A 19 -7.96 13.43 8.49
CA ARG A 19 -6.72 12.96 7.82
C ARG A 19 -6.73 11.49 7.40
N GLY A 20 -7.76 10.74 7.82
CA GLY A 20 -7.96 9.34 7.45
C GLY A 20 -9.44 9.04 7.27
N LEU A 21 -9.71 8.12 6.35
CA LEU A 21 -11.04 7.60 6.06
C LEU A 21 -10.98 6.07 6.14
N VAL A 22 -11.92 5.46 6.87
CA VAL A 22 -12.08 4.01 6.93
C VAL A 22 -13.32 3.64 6.14
N VAL A 23 -13.15 2.84 5.10
CA VAL A 23 -14.23 2.24 4.32
C VAL A 23 -14.32 0.77 4.69
N MET A 24 -15.51 0.33 5.10
CA MET A 24 -15.73 -1.06 5.53
C MET A 24 -16.07 -1.93 4.32
N SER A 25 -15.57 -3.16 4.32
CA SER A 25 -15.82 -4.22 3.33
C SER A 25 -15.27 -3.97 1.92
N TRP A 26 -15.65 -2.89 1.24
CA TRP A 26 -15.28 -2.68 -0.15
C TRP A 26 -15.14 -1.21 -0.51
N ALA A 27 -14.13 -0.90 -1.33
CA ALA A 27 -13.91 0.39 -1.96
C ALA A 27 -13.67 0.19 -3.47
N PRO A 28 -14.00 1.18 -4.33
CA PRO A 28 -13.78 1.08 -5.77
C PRO A 28 -12.28 1.22 -6.10
N GLN A 29 -11.48 0.19 -5.82
CA GLN A 29 -10.00 0.20 -5.88
C GLN A 29 -9.45 0.88 -7.14
N ARG A 30 -9.90 0.46 -8.33
CA ARG A 30 -9.48 1.05 -9.60
C ARG A 30 -9.68 2.57 -9.63
N LYS A 31 -10.86 3.06 -9.26
CA LYS A 31 -11.16 4.50 -9.22
C LYS A 31 -10.33 5.24 -8.17
N VAL A 32 -9.99 4.58 -7.06
CA VAL A 32 -9.09 5.13 -6.05
C VAL A 32 -7.68 5.25 -6.62
N LEU A 33 -7.14 4.19 -7.21
CA LEU A 33 -5.78 4.17 -7.77
C LEU A 33 -5.61 5.17 -8.93
N GLU A 34 -6.63 5.33 -9.79
CA GLU A 34 -6.63 6.31 -10.88
C GLU A 34 -6.73 7.77 -10.40
N HIS A 35 -7.05 8.00 -9.12
CA HIS A 35 -7.23 9.34 -8.59
C HIS A 35 -5.88 10.02 -8.33
N GLY A 36 -5.65 11.20 -8.90
CA GLY A 36 -4.37 11.92 -8.83
C GLY A 36 -3.90 12.35 -7.44
N ALA A 37 -4.74 12.22 -6.40
CA ALA A 37 -4.35 12.45 -5.01
C ALA A 37 -3.73 11.21 -4.33
N VAL A 38 -3.75 10.04 -4.96
CA VAL A 38 -3.15 8.82 -4.40
C VAL A 38 -1.64 8.87 -4.59
N GLY A 39 -0.91 8.85 -3.47
CA GLY A 39 0.55 8.88 -3.43
C GLY A 39 1.21 7.51 -3.30
N GLY A 40 0.46 6.48 -2.88
CA GLY A 40 0.99 5.13 -2.69
C GLY A 40 -0.08 4.10 -2.34
N PHE A 41 0.25 2.83 -2.53
CA PHE A 41 -0.65 1.71 -2.33
C PHE A 41 0.01 0.59 -1.52
N VAL A 42 -0.54 0.28 -0.34
CA VAL A 42 -0.15 -0.91 0.41
C VAL A 42 -0.97 -2.09 -0.10
N THR A 43 -0.31 -3.10 -0.66
CA THR A 43 -0.96 -4.21 -1.34
C THR A 43 -0.47 -5.55 -0.81
N HIS A 44 -1.35 -6.54 -0.86
CA HIS A 44 -1.00 -7.93 -0.56
C HIS A 44 -0.39 -8.67 -1.76
N CYS A 45 -0.07 -7.96 -2.85
CA CYS A 45 0.66 -8.49 -4.01
C CYS A 45 -0.10 -9.52 -4.85
N GLU A 46 -1.44 -9.48 -4.84
CA GLU A 46 -2.24 -10.19 -5.84
C GLU A 46 -2.11 -9.51 -7.20
N TRP A 47 -1.98 -10.31 -8.27
CA TRP A 47 -1.47 -9.82 -9.55
C TRP A 47 -2.39 -8.78 -10.21
N ASN A 48 -3.71 -8.91 -10.06
CA ASN A 48 -4.64 -7.91 -10.59
C ASN A 48 -4.45 -6.56 -9.90
N SER A 49 -4.36 -6.56 -8.57
CA SER A 49 -4.12 -5.35 -7.78
C SER A 49 -2.78 -4.70 -8.12
N VAL A 50 -1.75 -5.50 -8.38
CA VAL A 50 -0.42 -5.03 -8.83
C VAL A 50 -0.52 -4.37 -10.21
N LEU A 51 -1.19 -5.00 -11.17
CA LEU A 51 -1.35 -4.46 -12.52
C LEU A 51 -2.15 -3.14 -12.52
N GLU A 52 -3.20 -3.03 -11.69
CA GLU A 52 -3.97 -1.79 -11.55
C GLU A 52 -3.10 -0.64 -11.03
N ALA A 53 -2.24 -0.89 -10.04
CA ALA A 53 -1.35 0.14 -9.50
C ALA A 53 -0.25 0.55 -10.48
N LEU A 54 0.36 -0.41 -11.18
CA LEU A 54 1.34 -0.14 -12.24
C LEU A 54 0.74 0.70 -13.37
N THR A 55 -0.45 0.33 -13.84
CA THR A 55 -1.17 1.07 -14.90
C THR A 55 -1.50 2.49 -14.46
N ALA A 56 -1.85 2.68 -13.18
CA ALA A 56 -2.21 3.99 -12.63
C ALA A 56 -1.01 4.89 -12.29
N GLY A 57 0.24 4.41 -12.36
CA GLY A 57 1.38 5.24 -11.95
C GLY A 57 1.56 5.34 -10.43
N VAL A 58 1.00 4.40 -9.64
CA VAL A 58 0.97 4.47 -8.17
C VAL A 58 2.03 3.57 -7.52
N PRO A 59 3.01 4.15 -6.78
CA PRO A 59 3.99 3.39 -6.01
C PRO A 59 3.36 2.40 -5.04
N MET A 60 4.05 1.30 -4.74
CA MET A 60 3.53 0.23 -3.89
C MET A 60 4.42 -0.07 -2.67
N LEU A 61 3.77 -0.56 -1.60
CA LEU A 61 4.39 -1.32 -0.52
C LEU A 61 3.84 -2.74 -0.55
N ALA A 62 4.73 -3.71 -0.64
CA ALA A 62 4.40 -5.12 -0.73
C ALA A 62 4.26 -5.72 0.67
N TRP A 63 3.04 -6.14 1.02
CA TRP A 63 2.72 -6.81 2.30
C TRP A 63 1.92 -8.10 2.05
N PRO A 64 2.58 -9.18 1.60
CA PRO A 64 1.91 -10.41 1.21
C PRO A 64 1.26 -11.12 2.41
N LEU A 65 0.13 -11.79 2.18
CA LEU A 65 -0.61 -12.51 3.23
C LEU A 65 -0.51 -14.04 3.06
N TYR A 66 -0.88 -14.58 1.88
CA TYR A 66 -0.95 -16.03 1.65
C TYR A 66 -0.75 -16.42 0.18
N ALA A 67 -0.60 -17.73 -0.07
CA ALA A 67 -0.46 -18.33 -1.40
C ALA A 67 0.69 -17.74 -2.25
N GLU A 68 0.44 -17.49 -3.53
CA GLU A 68 1.42 -17.03 -4.51
C GLU A 68 1.89 -15.59 -4.29
N GLN A 69 1.21 -14.82 -3.43
CA GLN A 69 1.56 -13.43 -3.11
C GLN A 69 3.00 -13.29 -2.61
N ARG A 70 3.52 -14.29 -1.90
CA ARG A 70 4.92 -14.31 -1.45
C ARG A 70 5.90 -14.41 -2.62
N MET A 71 5.57 -15.23 -3.62
CA MET A 71 6.35 -15.35 -4.85
C MET A 71 6.25 -14.07 -5.67
N ASN A 72 5.05 -13.50 -5.80
CA ASN A 72 4.85 -12.20 -6.46
C ASN A 72 5.67 -11.10 -5.78
N LYS A 73 5.72 -11.08 -4.44
CA LYS A 73 6.57 -10.14 -3.68
C LYS A 73 8.04 -10.30 -4.07
N VAL A 74 8.58 -11.51 -4.03
CA VAL A 74 9.99 -11.77 -4.39
C VAL A 74 10.27 -11.23 -5.79
N PHE A 75 9.41 -11.56 -6.76
CA PHE A 75 9.56 -11.08 -8.12
C PHE A 75 9.47 -9.55 -8.25
N LEU A 76 8.50 -8.92 -7.58
CA LEU A 76 8.29 -7.47 -7.64
C LEU A 76 9.40 -6.67 -6.94
N VAL A 77 9.94 -7.19 -5.83
CA VAL A 77 10.96 -6.53 -5.00
C VAL A 77 12.36 -6.80 -5.54
N GLU A 78 12.71 -8.07 -5.76
CA GLU A 78 14.08 -8.50 -6.01
C GLU A 78 14.42 -8.43 -7.51
N GLU A 79 13.53 -8.93 -8.37
CA GLU A 79 13.77 -9.01 -9.82
C GLU A 79 13.39 -7.71 -10.53
N MET A 80 12.16 -7.23 -10.33
CA MET A 80 11.63 -6.07 -11.04
C MET A 80 11.98 -4.72 -10.40
N ARG A 81 12.34 -4.73 -9.10
CA ARG A 81 12.64 -3.51 -8.31
C ARG A 81 11.54 -2.46 -8.40
N LEU A 82 10.28 -2.90 -8.39
CA LEU A 82 9.09 -2.09 -8.60
C LEU A 82 8.45 -1.60 -7.30
N THR A 83 8.74 -2.27 -6.19
CA THR A 83 8.12 -2.04 -4.88
C THR A 83 9.12 -2.37 -3.78
N VAL A 84 8.86 -1.85 -2.58
CA VAL A 84 9.58 -2.21 -1.36
C VAL A 84 8.69 -3.11 -0.50
N ALA A 85 9.28 -4.09 0.19
CA ALA A 85 8.55 -4.94 1.12
C ALA A 85 8.32 -4.22 2.47
N VAL A 86 7.15 -4.47 3.05
CA VAL A 86 6.96 -4.31 4.50
C VAL A 86 7.71 -5.45 5.17
N GLU A 87 8.51 -5.16 6.19
CA GLU A 87 9.33 -6.17 6.86
C GLU A 87 8.63 -6.79 8.08
N GLY A 88 9.05 -7.99 8.46
CA GLY A 88 8.57 -8.66 9.69
C GLY A 88 7.28 -9.48 9.56
N TYR A 89 6.60 -9.46 8.41
CA TYR A 89 5.37 -10.26 8.18
C TYR A 89 5.61 -11.78 8.27
N ASP A 90 6.82 -12.26 7.94
CA ASP A 90 7.19 -13.68 8.10
C ASP A 90 7.56 -14.06 9.55
N LYS A 91 7.73 -13.07 10.44
CA LYS A 91 8.10 -13.26 11.85
C LYS A 91 6.91 -13.16 12.81
N GLY A 92 5.70 -13.04 12.29
CA GLY A 92 4.48 -12.89 13.06
C GLY A 92 3.84 -11.52 12.81
N VAL A 93 3.96 -10.61 13.77
CA VAL A 93 3.28 -9.30 13.73
C VAL A 93 4.25 -8.22 13.26
N VAL A 94 3.84 -7.47 12.22
CA VAL A 94 4.55 -6.26 11.79
C VAL A 94 4.31 -5.15 12.81
N THR A 95 5.38 -4.45 13.19
CA THR A 95 5.31 -3.39 14.21
C THR A 95 4.71 -2.11 13.66
N ALA A 96 4.16 -1.26 14.54
CA ALA A 96 3.61 0.03 14.13
C ALA A 96 4.72 0.95 13.58
N GLU A 97 5.95 0.81 14.09
CA GLU A 97 7.13 1.56 13.69
C GLU A 97 7.51 1.29 12.23
N GLU A 98 7.53 0.02 11.82
CA GLU A 98 7.80 -0.37 10.42
C GLU A 98 6.73 0.23 9.48
N ILE A 99 5.46 0.13 9.85
CA ILE A 99 4.37 0.69 9.04
C ILE A 99 4.47 2.21 8.96
N GLN A 100 4.78 2.88 10.06
CA GLN A 100 4.97 4.32 10.06
C GLN A 100 6.14 4.74 9.16
N GLU A 101 7.27 4.04 9.23
CA GLU A 101 8.46 4.34 8.44
C GLU A 101 8.18 4.17 6.95
N LYS A 102 7.65 3.01 6.54
CA LYS A 102 7.31 2.75 5.13
C LYS A 102 6.23 3.69 4.60
N ALA A 103 5.20 3.97 5.40
CA ALA A 103 4.13 4.90 5.01
C ALA A 103 4.64 6.34 4.83
N ARG A 104 5.63 6.78 5.62
CA ARG A 104 6.29 8.07 5.39
C ARG A 104 7.14 8.03 4.13
N TRP A 105 7.99 7.00 4.01
CA TRP A 105 8.89 6.83 2.88
C TRP A 105 8.17 6.84 1.52
N ILE A 106 7.03 6.15 1.40
CA ILE A 106 6.28 6.09 0.13
C ILE A 106 5.61 7.43 -0.20
N MET A 107 5.23 8.20 0.81
CA MET A 107 4.60 9.52 0.63
C MET A 107 5.62 10.63 0.38
N ASP A 108 6.88 10.43 0.78
CA ASP A 108 7.96 11.37 0.55
C ASP A 108 8.40 11.36 -0.92
N SER A 109 8.63 12.55 -1.48
CA SER A 109 8.92 12.76 -2.91
C SER A 109 10.20 12.09 -3.42
N ASN A 110 11.07 11.67 -2.50
CA ASN A 110 12.38 11.07 -2.77
C ASN A 110 12.43 9.56 -2.51
N GLY A 111 11.35 8.92 -2.07
CA GLY A 111 11.33 7.48 -1.74
C GLY A 111 10.49 6.67 -2.73
N GLY A 112 9.19 6.96 -2.81
CA GLY A 112 8.26 6.18 -3.64
C GLY A 112 8.47 6.29 -5.17
N ARG A 113 9.18 7.32 -5.66
CA ARG A 113 9.38 7.57 -7.10
C ARG A 113 10.81 7.39 -7.63
N SER A 114 11.79 7.33 -6.73
CA SER A 114 13.22 7.45 -7.07
C SER A 114 13.95 6.12 -7.18
N GLU A 115 13.57 5.09 -6.41
CA GLU A 115 14.28 3.80 -6.37
C GLU A 115 13.77 2.77 -7.39
N SER A 116 12.56 2.96 -7.90
CA SER A 116 12.02 2.21 -9.04
C SER A 116 12.17 3.12 -10.25
N GLY A 117 13.12 2.83 -11.14
CA GLY A 117 13.35 3.56 -12.42
C GLY A 117 12.17 3.56 -13.40
N ILE A 118 10.95 3.31 -12.92
CA ILE A 118 9.69 3.15 -13.63
C ILE A 118 8.69 4.27 -13.25
N TRP A 119 8.79 4.87 -12.06
CA TRP A 119 7.88 5.96 -11.65
C TRP A 119 8.43 7.34 -12.02
N GLN A 120 9.04 7.47 -13.20
CA GLN A 120 9.16 8.78 -13.81
C GLN A 120 7.82 9.11 -14.49
N PRO A 121 7.23 10.29 -14.25
CA PRO A 121 6.02 10.68 -14.95
C PRO A 121 6.32 10.72 -16.45
N CYS A 122 5.73 9.79 -17.21
CA CYS A 122 5.67 9.94 -18.65
C CYS A 122 4.67 11.07 -18.94
N GLY A 123 5.19 12.29 -19.09
CA GLY A 123 4.47 13.47 -19.57
C GLY A 123 3.18 13.82 -18.81
N ARG A 124 3.28 14.75 -17.87
CA ARG A 124 2.22 15.72 -17.61
C ARG A 124 2.78 17.12 -17.70
#